data_AF-R6Y352-F1
#
_entry.id   AF-R6Y352-F1
#
_cell.length_a   1.000
_cell.length_b   1.000
_cell.length_c   1.000
_cell.angle_alpha   90.00
_cell.angle_beta   90.00
_cell.angle_gamma   90.00
#
_symmetry.space_group_name_H-M   'P 1'
#
loop_
_entity.id
_entity.type
_entity.pdbx_description
1 polymer ?
#
loop_
_entity_poly.entity_id
_entity_poly.type
_entity_poly.pdbx_seq_one_letter_code
_entity_poly.pdbx_strand_id
1 'polypeptide(L)'
;MEKITKVLLAECGKNIKFQLGEEQLEILTDEFDTILAQMKFLHEIPGLDSVEPMTFPYKNHQLTLDEDIPATPVEADIELSNTKNRLGNQVKIPKVLG
;
A
#
# COMPACT_ATOMS: atom_id res chain seq x y z
N MET A 1 12.41 -3.08 -19.52
CA MET A 1 11.37 -3.50 -18.56
C MET A 1 10.71 -4.74 -19.13
N GLU A 2 10.47 -5.74 -18.29
CA GLU A 2 9.75 -6.96 -18.68
C GLU A 2 8.27 -6.64 -18.95
N LYS A 3 7.65 -7.42 -19.85
CA LYS A 3 6.22 -7.27 -20.16
C LYS A 3 5.38 -7.73 -18.96
N ILE A 4 4.42 -6.92 -18.55
CA ILE A 4 3.48 -7.32 -17.49
C ILE A 4 2.56 -8.43 -18.01
N THR A 5 2.41 -9.48 -17.22
CA THR A 5 1.55 -10.63 -17.55
C THR A 5 0.42 -10.76 -16.55
N LYS A 6 -0.70 -11.37 -16.97
CA LYS A 6 -1.83 -11.67 -16.07
C LYS A 6 -1.39 -12.49 -14.85
N VAL A 7 -0.42 -13.39 -15.01
CA VAL A 7 0.13 -14.21 -13.91
C VAL A 7 0.84 -13.34 -12.88
N LEU A 8 1.71 -12.43 -13.33
CA LEU A 8 2.41 -11.50 -12.46
C LEU A 8 1.43 -10.58 -11.72
N LEU A 9 0.41 -10.05 -12.42
CA LEU A 9 -0.60 -9.20 -11.79
C LEU A 9 -1.43 -9.94 -10.73
N ALA A 10 -1.78 -11.20 -10.98
CA ALA A 10 -2.47 -12.03 -10.01
C ALA A 10 -1.63 -12.26 -8.75
N GLU A 11 -0.32 -12.50 -8.91
CA GLU A 11 0.61 -12.67 -7.79
C GLU A 11 0.79 -11.36 -7.01
N CYS A 12 1.02 -10.25 -7.70
CA CYS A 12 1.09 -8.92 -7.09
C CYS A 12 -0.21 -8.61 -6.33
N GLY A 13 -1.37 -8.85 -6.93
CA GLY A 13 -2.68 -8.69 -6.29
C GLY A 13 -2.80 -9.51 -5.00
N LYS A 14 -2.37 -10.77 -5.02
CA LYS A 14 -2.36 -11.63 -3.82
C LYS A 14 -1.49 -11.05 -2.70
N ASN A 15 -0.34 -10.45 -3.02
CA ASN A 15 0.55 -9.83 -2.03
C ASN A 15 -0.13 -8.67 -1.30
N ILE A 16 -0.89 -7.85 -2.04
CA ILE A 16 -1.69 -6.74 -1.49
C ILE A 16 -3.14 -7.15 -1.11
N LYS A 17 -3.40 -8.46 -1.02
CA LYS A 17 -4.69 -9.07 -0.60
C LYS A 17 -5.89 -8.79 -1.52
N PHE A 18 -5.65 -8.45 -2.78
CA PHE A 18 -6.67 -8.40 -3.81
C PHE A 18 -6.85 -9.75 -4.49
N GLN A 19 -8.10 -10.17 -4.65
CA GLN A 19 -8.49 -11.29 -5.49
C GLN A 19 -8.99 -10.73 -6.82
N LEU A 20 -8.14 -10.79 -7.84
CA LEU A 20 -8.44 -10.24 -9.16
C LEU A 20 -9.14 -11.31 -10.00
N GLY A 21 -10.30 -10.94 -10.56
CA GLY A 21 -10.99 -11.75 -11.57
C GLY A 21 -10.30 -11.69 -12.94
N GLU A 22 -10.68 -12.59 -13.84
CA GLU A 22 -10.08 -12.68 -15.18
C GLU A 22 -10.26 -11.40 -16.01
N GLU A 23 -11.46 -10.83 -15.99
CA GLU A 23 -11.78 -9.57 -16.68
C GLU A 23 -10.95 -8.40 -16.12
N GLN A 24 -10.78 -8.34 -14.80
CA GLN A 24 -9.96 -7.31 -14.14
C GLN A 24 -8.48 -7.45 -14.52
N LEU A 25 -7.97 -8.69 -14.59
CA LEU A 25 -6.59 -8.95 -15.02
C LEU A 25 -6.36 -8.54 -16.47
N GLU A 26 -7.35 -8.70 -17.35
CA GLU A 26 -7.26 -8.25 -18.73
C GLU A 26 -7.18 -6.73 -18.83
N ILE A 27 -8.12 -6.02 -18.22
CA ILE A 27 -8.13 -4.55 -18.20
C ILE A 27 -6.82 -4.01 -17.62
N LEU A 28 -6.38 -4.53 -16.47
CA LEU A 28 -5.15 -4.08 -15.83
C LEU A 28 -3.92 -4.36 -16.68
N THR A 29 -3.87 -5.49 -17.40
CA THR A 29 -2.71 -5.78 -18.29
C THR A 29 -2.56 -4.68 -19.34
N ASP A 30 -3.66 -4.25 -19.96
CA ASP A 30 -3.66 -3.20 -20.98
C ASP A 30 -3.33 -1.82 -20.37
N GLU A 31 -3.86 -1.50 -19.19
CA GLU A 31 -3.55 -0.25 -18.50
C GLU A 31 -2.08 -0.15 -18.09
N PHE A 32 -1.47 -1.27 -17.66
CA PHE A 32 -0.07 -1.31 -17.27
C PHE A 32 0.88 -1.02 -18.42
N ASP A 33 0.53 -1.32 -19.68
CA ASP A 33 1.34 -0.94 -20.84
C ASP A 33 1.48 0.59 -20.94
N THR A 34 0.42 1.33 -20.61
CA THR A 34 0.45 2.80 -20.58
C THR A 34 1.31 3.31 -19.42
N ILE A 35 1.21 2.71 -18.24
CA ILE A 35 2.02 3.07 -17.07
C ILE A 35 3.51 2.81 -17.34
N LEU A 36 3.85 1.67 -17.93
CA LEU A 36 5.23 1.33 -18.30
C LEU A 36 5.81 2.32 -19.32
N ALA A 37 5.01 2.76 -20.29
CA ALA A 37 5.43 3.80 -21.24
C ALA A 37 5.75 5.13 -20.53
N GLN A 38 4.93 5.53 -19.55
CA GLN A 38 5.17 6.73 -18.75
C GLN A 38 6.44 6.59 -17.87
N MET A 39 6.65 5.43 -17.24
CA MET A 39 7.86 5.17 -16.45
C MET A 39 9.12 5.23 -17.32
N LYS A 40 9.07 4.68 -18.54
CA LYS A 40 10.16 4.77 -19.50
C LYS A 40 10.46 6.22 -19.88
N PHE A 41 9.43 7.01 -20.17
CA PHE A 41 9.57 8.44 -20.48
C PHE A 41 10.28 9.20 -19.35
N LEU A 42 9.95 8.92 -18.07
CA LEU A 42 10.63 9.54 -16.93
C LEU A 42 12.09 9.10 -16.80
N HIS A 43 12.41 7.83 -17.08
CA HIS A 43 13.78 7.32 -17.03
C HIS A 43 14.69 7.97 -18.08
N GLU A 44 14.14 8.46 -19.19
CA GLU A 44 14.91 9.13 -20.25
C GLU A 44 15.29 10.60 -19.90
N ILE A 45 14.90 11.10 -18.72
CA ILE A 45 15.25 12.46 -18.27
C ILE A 45 16.78 12.56 -18.00
N PRO A 46 17.50 13.47 -18.69
CA PRO A 46 18.95 13.62 -18.51
C PRO A 46 19.33 14.02 -17.08
N GLY A 47 20.27 13.29 -16.49
CA GLY A 47 20.80 13.58 -15.15
C GLY A 47 19.93 13.08 -13.99
N LEU A 48 18.84 12.35 -14.23
CA LEU A 48 17.96 11.84 -13.18
C LEU A 48 18.70 10.91 -12.20
N ASP A 49 19.55 10.03 -12.69
CA ASP A 49 20.31 9.09 -11.84
C ASP A 49 21.42 9.78 -11.03
N SER A 50 21.73 11.04 -11.33
CA SER A 50 22.76 11.82 -10.63
C SER A 50 22.23 12.65 -9.46
N VAL A 51 20.91 12.72 -9.30
CA VAL A 51 20.27 13.47 -8.21
C VAL A 51 19.81 12.55 -7.09
N GLU A 52 19.94 13.02 -5.85
CA GLU A 52 19.40 12.29 -4.71
C GLU A 52 17.87 12.36 -4.70
N PRO A 53 17.16 11.21 -4.51
CA PRO A 53 15.71 11.20 -4.40
C PRO A 53 15.21 12.06 -3.24
N MET A 54 14.17 12.86 -3.52
CA MET A 54 13.52 13.66 -2.48
C MET A 54 12.62 12.76 -1.61
N THR A 55 13.08 12.43 -0.41
CA THR A 55 12.30 11.63 0.55
C THR A 55 11.17 12.43 1.19
N PHE A 56 11.40 13.71 1.50
CA PHE A 56 10.42 14.63 2.08
C PHE A 56 10.52 16.01 1.42
N PRO A 57 9.39 16.73 1.24
CA PRO A 57 9.40 18.07 0.64
C PRO A 57 9.93 19.16 1.59
N TYR A 58 10.58 18.80 2.70
CA TYR A 58 11.13 19.71 3.70
C TYR A 58 12.36 19.11 4.40
N LYS A 59 13.24 19.97 4.91
CA LYS A 59 14.58 19.58 5.42
C LYS A 59 14.55 18.89 6.79
N ASN A 60 13.56 19.17 7.63
CA ASN A 60 13.56 18.81 9.06
C ASN A 60 12.56 17.70 9.38
N HIS A 61 12.82 16.49 8.88
CA HIS A 61 11.85 15.40 8.97
C HIS A 61 11.79 14.61 10.29
N GLN A 62 12.73 14.76 11.24
CA GLN A 62 12.74 13.97 12.49
C GLN A 62 13.47 14.68 13.65
N LEU A 63 13.10 15.92 13.97
CA LEU A 63 13.72 16.64 15.10
C LEU A 63 12.98 16.48 16.44
N THR A 64 11.78 15.89 16.42
CA THR A 64 10.95 15.74 17.61
C THR A 64 10.85 14.27 17.97
N LEU A 65 11.32 13.95 19.18
CA LEU A 65 11.06 12.67 19.82
C LEU A 65 9.86 12.86 20.75
N ASP A 66 8.95 11.89 20.78
CA ASP A 66 7.91 11.86 21.79
C ASP A 66 8.51 11.44 23.14
N GLU A 67 8.05 12.07 24.21
CA GLU A 67 8.40 11.67 25.57
C GLU A 67 7.70 10.36 25.92
N ASP A 68 8.33 9.52 26.75
CA ASP A 68 7.77 8.25 27.23
C ASP A 68 6.72 8.49 28.32
N ILE A 69 5.61 9.12 27.93
CA ILE A 69 4.49 9.47 28.79
C ILE A 69 3.24 8.71 28.30
N PRO A 70 2.61 7.87 29.14
CA PRO A 70 1.43 7.13 28.74
C PRO A 70 0.24 8.08 28.55
N ALA A 71 -0.44 7.94 27.41
CA ALA A 71 -1.71 8.60 27.15
C ALA A 71 -2.90 7.78 27.68
N THR A 72 -4.01 8.44 28.01
CA THR A 72 -5.26 7.78 28.37
C THR A 72 -5.88 7.11 27.13
N PRO A 73 -6.17 5.80 27.16
CA PRO A 73 -6.82 5.10 26.05
C PRO A 73 -8.25 5.61 25.78
N VAL A 74 -8.69 5.49 24.54
CA VAL A 74 -10.09 5.73 24.15
C VAL A 74 -10.98 4.57 24.65
N GLU A 75 -12.22 4.87 25.02
CA GLU A 75 -13.19 3.86 25.46
C GLU A 75 -13.52 2.85 24.34
N ALA A 76 -13.63 1.58 24.72
CA ALA A 76 -13.78 0.47 23.77
C ALA A 76 -15.01 0.61 22.85
N ASP A 77 -16.12 1.16 23.35
CA ASP A 77 -17.33 1.37 22.54
C ASP A 77 -17.15 2.42 21.45
N ILE A 78 -16.30 3.42 21.68
CA ILE A 78 -15.96 4.44 20.68
C ILE A 78 -14.99 3.85 19.67
N GLU A 79 -13.92 3.22 20.15
CA GLU A 79 -12.87 2.63 19.32
C GLU A 79 -13.41 1.53 18.39
N LEU A 80 -14.40 0.76 18.86
CA LEU A 80 -15.02 -0.34 18.12
C LEU A 80 -16.28 0.09 17.34
N SER A 81 -16.58 1.39 17.25
CA SER A 81 -17.81 1.88 16.61
C SER A 81 -17.93 1.52 15.13
N ASN A 82 -16.81 1.27 14.44
CA ASN A 82 -16.75 0.95 13.02
C ASN A 82 -16.56 -0.55 12.72
N THR A 83 -16.42 -1.42 13.74
CA THR A 83 -16.21 -2.85 13.47
C THR A 83 -17.53 -3.54 13.11
N LYS A 84 -17.48 -4.34 12.04
CA LYS A 84 -18.62 -5.15 11.60
C LYS A 84 -18.85 -6.38 12.47
N ASN A 85 -17.83 -6.84 13.21
CA ASN A 85 -17.90 -8.08 13.98
C ASN A 85 -17.13 -7.92 15.30
N ARG A 86 -17.87 -7.95 16.42
CA ARG A 86 -17.30 -7.80 17.76
C ARG A 86 -17.79 -8.89 18.71
N LEU A 87 -16.94 -9.20 19.69
CA LEU A 87 -17.28 -10.04 20.83
C LEU A 87 -16.83 -9.30 22.10
N GLY A 88 -17.77 -8.66 22.78
CA GLY A 88 -17.45 -7.72 23.85
C GLY A 88 -16.55 -6.59 23.34
N ASN A 89 -15.42 -6.38 24.01
CA ASN A 89 -14.44 -5.34 23.68
C ASN A 89 -13.35 -5.81 22.70
N GLN A 90 -13.65 -6.79 21.84
CA GLN A 90 -12.69 -7.37 20.90
C GLN A 90 -13.25 -7.45 19.49
N VAL A 91 -12.37 -7.25 18.50
CA VAL A 91 -12.67 -7.51 17.09
C VAL A 91 -12.64 -9.02 16.85
N LYS A 92 -13.73 -9.57 16.30
CA LYS A 92 -13.86 -11.00 16.03
C LYS A 92 -13.51 -11.29 14.57
N ILE A 93 -12.45 -12.07 14.35
CA ILE A 93 -11.99 -12.54 13.03
C ILE A 93 -11.94 -14.07 12.96
N PRO A 94 -12.00 -14.67 11.76
CA PRO A 94 -11.73 -16.09 11.58
C PRO A 94 -10.33 -16.45 12.08
N LYS A 95 -10.22 -17.62 12.73
CA LYS A 95 -8.92 -18.13 13.19
C LYS A 95 -8.05 -18.47 11.98
N VAL A 96 -6.81 -18.00 11.98
CA VAL A 96 -5.82 -18.39 10.97
C VAL A 96 -5.47 -19.86 11.18
N LEU A 97 -5.72 -20.67 10.17
CA LEU A 97 -5.26 -22.05 10.07
C LEU A 97 -4.14 -22.05 9.02
N GLY A 98 -2.92 -22.36 9.46
CA GLY A 98 -1.73 -22.39 8.58
C GLY A 98 -1.76 -23.53 7.59
#